data_AF-A0AAW1CQK0-F1
#
_entry.id   AF-A0AAW1CQK0-F1
#
_cell.length_a   1.000
_cell.length_b   1.000
_cell.length_c   1.000
_cell.angle_alpha   90.00
_cell.angle_beta   90.00
_cell.angle_gamma   90.00
#
_symmetry.space_group_name_H-M   'P 1'
#
loop_
_entity.id
_entity.type
_entity.pdbx_description
1 polymer ?
#
loop_
_entity_poly.entity_id
_entity_poly.type
_entity_poly.pdbx_seq_one_letter_code
_entity_poly.pdbx_strand_id
1 'polypeptide(L)'
;MNLNLVPFGKANYTHAGENYTFNCHHGEKECMGNKVHACALKKIMDMDMQVKFINCVMTMNAEKKPEEYPTKMCANDVKLAADVTSQLESCATSNEGDALLAEFGDMTMKFQNPLKSVPSVTFTNEPNKDNAEATSNFRMALCSQIMDPKPAICNKNSASSYHSSLFLVPLTYFFTLKL
;
A
#
# COMPACT_ATOMS: atom_id res chain seq x y z
N MET A 1 -13.16 1.46 -0.25
CA MET A 1 -12.18 0.86 0.69
C MET A 1 -11.55 2.01 1.45
N ASN A 2 -11.32 1.85 2.75
CA ASN A 2 -10.48 2.76 3.51
C ASN A 2 -9.15 2.05 3.78
N LEU A 3 -8.02 2.68 3.44
CA LEU A 3 -6.69 2.10 3.57
C LEU A 3 -5.91 2.88 4.62
N ASN A 4 -5.46 2.18 5.66
CA ASN A 4 -4.57 2.74 6.67
C ASN A 4 -3.17 2.18 6.45
N LEU A 5 -2.21 3.04 6.11
CA LEU A 5 -0.80 2.69 5.99
C LEU A 5 -0.08 3.09 7.29
N VAL A 6 0.79 2.21 7.80
CA VAL A 6 1.48 2.38 9.09
C VAL A 6 2.99 2.23 8.87
N PRO A 7 3.70 3.31 8.46
CA PRO A 7 5.11 3.25 8.12
C PRO A 7 5.99 3.23 9.38
N PHE A 8 6.15 2.05 9.98
CA PHE A 8 7.00 1.84 11.16
C PHE A 8 7.70 0.48 11.14
N GLY A 9 6.95 -0.58 10.80
CA GLY A 9 7.51 -1.92 10.64
C GLY A 9 8.06 -2.49 11.94
N LYS A 10 9.34 -2.88 11.93
CA LYS A 10 10.01 -3.49 13.10
C LYS A 10 10.89 -2.50 13.87
N ALA A 11 10.72 -1.20 13.61
CA ALA A 11 11.41 -0.18 14.39
C ALA A 11 11.01 -0.24 15.87
N ASN A 12 11.79 0.42 16.70
CA ASN A 12 11.42 0.77 18.06
C ASN A 12 11.81 2.22 18.32
N TYR A 13 11.28 2.81 19.38
CA TYR A 13 11.68 4.13 19.82
C TYR A 13 11.68 4.25 21.34
N THR A 14 12.44 5.21 21.82
CA THR A 14 12.35 5.75 23.18
C THR A 14 12.06 7.24 23.09
N HIS A 15 11.59 7.84 24.18
CA HIS A 15 11.40 9.29 24.22
C HIS A 15 11.72 9.86 25.59
N ALA A 16 12.14 11.13 25.61
CA ALA A 16 12.31 11.94 26.81
C ALA A 16 11.62 13.29 26.59
N GLY A 17 10.41 13.43 27.13
CA GLY A 17 9.52 14.53 26.74
C GLY A 17 9.10 14.41 25.27
N GLU A 18 9.32 15.46 24.50
CA GLU A 18 9.01 15.54 23.06
C GLU A 18 10.16 15.05 22.16
N ASN A 19 11.29 14.65 22.74
CA ASN A 19 12.44 14.17 21.98
C ASN A 19 12.33 12.65 21.79
N TYR A 20 12.21 12.21 20.54
CA TYR A 20 12.15 10.80 20.17
C TYR A 20 13.48 10.31 19.60
N THR A 21 13.86 9.09 19.96
CA THR A 21 14.99 8.38 19.37
C THR A 21 14.49 7.09 18.75
N PHE A 22 14.64 6.96 17.42
CA PHE A 22 14.21 5.78 16.67
C PHE A 22 15.37 4.84 16.38
N ASN A 23 15.10 3.54 16.45
CA ASN A 23 16.01 2.50 16.00
C ASN A 23 15.28 1.61 15.00
N CYS A 24 15.69 1.69 13.73
CA CYS A 24 15.09 0.95 12.62
C CYS A 24 16.00 -0.19 12.17
N HIS A 25 15.42 -1.25 11.58
CA HIS A 25 16.13 -2.49 11.26
C HIS A 25 17.29 -2.29 10.25
N HIS A 26 17.15 -1.33 9.35
CA HIS A 26 18.12 -0.96 8.33
C HIS A 26 18.75 0.43 8.59
N GLY A 27 18.77 0.86 9.86
CA GLY A 27 19.45 2.07 10.32
C GLY A 27 18.70 3.39 10.06
N GLU A 28 19.39 4.52 10.25
CA GLU A 28 18.80 5.87 10.25
C GLU A 28 18.11 6.23 8.93
N LYS A 29 18.61 5.72 7.81
CA LYS A 29 18.00 5.96 6.50
C LYS A 29 16.58 5.39 6.46
N GLU A 30 16.36 4.17 6.96
CA GLU A 30 15.00 3.62 7.07
C GLU A 30 14.11 4.50 7.96
N CYS A 31 14.63 4.97 9.09
CA CYS A 31 13.87 5.86 9.97
C CYS A 31 13.47 7.16 9.25
N MET A 32 14.38 7.76 8.49
CA MET A 32 14.08 8.94 7.67
C MET A 32 13.01 8.63 6.61
N GLY A 33 13.09 7.48 5.93
CA GLY A 33 12.06 7.05 4.98
C GLY A 33 10.70 6.85 5.63
N ASN A 34 10.67 6.26 6.83
CA ASN A 34 9.45 6.10 7.59
C ASN A 34 8.84 7.47 7.96
N LYS A 35 9.67 8.46 8.34
CA LYS A 35 9.21 9.84 8.56
C LYS A 35 8.65 10.51 7.30
N VAL A 36 9.31 10.35 6.15
CA VAL A 36 8.80 10.85 4.87
C VAL A 36 7.42 10.26 4.56
N HIS A 37 7.24 8.95 4.74
CA HIS A 37 5.93 8.30 4.56
C HIS A 37 4.90 8.78 5.59
N ALA A 38 5.27 8.91 6.87
CA ALA A 38 4.38 9.39 7.93
C ALA A 38 3.87 10.81 7.64
N CYS A 39 4.78 11.71 7.24
CA CYS A 39 4.44 13.06 6.83
C CYS A 39 3.59 13.10 5.56
N ALA A 40 3.86 12.23 4.57
CA ALA A 40 3.02 12.12 3.38
C ALA A 40 1.56 11.76 3.72
N LEU A 41 1.36 10.78 4.62
CA LEU A 41 0.03 10.40 5.10
C LEU A 41 -0.68 11.52 5.86
N LYS A 42 0.08 12.41 6.52
CA LYS A 42 -0.49 13.56 7.23
C LYS A 42 -0.83 14.73 6.30
N LYS A 43 0.02 15.04 5.32
CA LYS A 43 -0.07 16.26 4.50
C LYS A 43 -0.85 16.07 3.20
N ILE A 44 -0.87 14.86 2.63
CA ILE A 44 -1.62 14.56 1.41
C ILE A 44 -3.01 14.09 1.83
N MET A 45 -4.07 14.79 1.41
CA MET A 45 -5.45 14.46 1.80
C MET A 45 -6.05 13.32 0.97
N ASP A 46 -5.67 13.22 -0.30
CA ASP A 46 -6.22 12.22 -1.22
C ASP A 46 -5.49 10.88 -1.06
N MET A 47 -6.25 9.82 -0.76
CA MET A 47 -5.70 8.48 -0.51
C MET A 47 -5.00 7.90 -1.75
N ASP A 48 -5.50 8.15 -2.96
CA ASP A 48 -4.86 7.65 -4.18
C ASP A 48 -3.52 8.34 -4.42
N MET A 49 -3.43 9.66 -4.14
CA MET A 49 -2.17 10.40 -4.15
C MET A 49 -1.21 9.93 -3.06
N GLN A 50 -1.68 9.64 -1.84
CA GLN A 50 -0.85 9.07 -0.78
C GLN A 50 -0.20 7.76 -1.24
N VAL A 51 -0.99 6.83 -1.78
CA VAL A 51 -0.49 5.52 -2.26
C VAL A 51 0.50 5.70 -3.41
N LYS A 52 0.19 6.56 -4.39
CA LYS A 52 1.10 6.83 -5.51
C LYS A 52 2.42 7.45 -5.05
N PHE A 53 2.35 8.41 -4.14
CA PHE A 53 3.54 9.07 -3.58
C PHE A 53 4.42 8.06 -2.83
N ILE A 54 3.83 7.29 -1.91
CA ILE A 54 4.54 6.27 -1.13
C ILE A 54 5.16 5.23 -2.07
N ASN A 55 4.41 4.75 -3.06
CA ASN A 55 4.94 3.81 -4.05
C ASN A 55 6.13 4.38 -4.82
N CYS A 56 6.05 5.64 -5.28
CA CYS A 56 7.17 6.30 -5.93
C CYS A 56 8.42 6.35 -5.03
N VAL A 57 8.26 6.77 -3.77
CA VAL A 57 9.39 6.87 -2.82
C VAL A 57 10.00 5.49 -2.56
N MET A 58 9.17 4.46 -2.35
CA MET A 58 9.63 3.07 -2.15
C MET A 58 10.37 2.53 -3.37
N THR A 59 9.81 2.66 -4.57
CA THR A 59 10.43 2.20 -5.83
C THR A 59 11.78 2.87 -6.06
N MET A 60 11.82 4.20 -5.94
CA MET A 60 13.05 4.96 -6.18
C MET A 60 14.14 4.64 -5.14
N ASN A 61 13.77 4.45 -3.87
CA ASN A 61 14.72 4.03 -2.85
C ASN A 61 15.27 2.62 -3.12
N ALA A 62 14.43 1.69 -3.58
CA ALA A 62 14.85 0.32 -3.91
C ALA A 62 15.77 0.27 -5.14
N GLU A 63 15.41 0.99 -6.21
CA GLU A 63 16.09 0.91 -7.51
C GLU A 63 17.34 1.79 -7.60
N LYS A 64 17.28 3.01 -7.06
CA LYS A 64 18.34 4.02 -7.24
C LYS A 64 19.19 4.23 -6.00
N LYS A 65 18.70 3.81 -4.82
CA LYS A 65 19.38 3.99 -3.53
C LYS A 65 19.94 5.41 -3.33
N PRO A 66 19.16 6.47 -3.62
CA PRO A 66 19.65 7.85 -3.56
C PRO A 66 20.09 8.18 -2.13
N GLU A 67 21.06 9.08 -1.96
CA GLU A 67 21.51 9.49 -0.62
C GLU A 67 20.35 10.11 0.19
N GLU A 68 19.58 10.98 -0.45
CA GLU A 68 18.36 11.58 0.09
C GLU A 68 17.09 10.92 -0.47
N TYR A 69 16.00 10.96 0.30
CA TYR A 69 14.72 10.46 -0.19
C TYR A 69 14.18 11.35 -1.32
N PRO A 70 13.65 10.77 -2.41
CA PRO A 70 13.23 11.49 -3.63
C PRO A 70 11.88 12.20 -3.45
N THR A 71 11.67 12.82 -2.30
CA THR A 71 10.42 13.46 -1.85
C THR A 71 9.88 14.44 -2.89
N LYS A 72 10.70 15.42 -3.32
CA LYS A 72 10.28 16.42 -4.30
C LYS A 72 9.95 15.82 -5.67
N MET A 73 10.73 14.83 -6.12
CA MET A 73 10.48 14.14 -7.38
C MET A 73 9.13 13.43 -7.32
N CYS A 74 8.87 12.66 -6.27
CA CYS A 74 7.62 11.92 -6.12
C CYS A 74 6.42 12.83 -5.86
N ALA A 75 6.61 13.97 -5.19
CA ALA A 75 5.60 15.01 -5.05
C ALA A 75 5.21 15.59 -6.41
N ASN A 76 6.19 15.87 -7.27
CA ASN A 76 5.94 16.35 -8.63
C ASN A 76 5.25 15.30 -9.51
N ASP A 77 5.64 14.02 -9.40
CA ASP A 77 5.04 12.91 -10.17
C ASP A 77 3.54 12.78 -9.91
N VAL A 78 3.12 12.93 -8.65
CA VAL A 78 1.71 12.91 -8.26
C VAL A 78 1.04 14.29 -8.31
N LYS A 79 1.75 15.32 -8.79
CA LYS A 79 1.27 16.70 -8.98
C LYS A 79 0.79 17.37 -7.69
N LEU A 80 1.52 17.19 -6.59
CA LEU A 80 1.26 17.94 -5.35
C LEU A 80 1.50 19.43 -5.57
N ALA A 81 0.71 20.25 -4.90
CA ALA A 81 0.96 21.68 -4.83
C ALA A 81 2.32 21.95 -4.14
N ALA A 82 2.96 23.06 -4.52
CA ALA A 82 4.29 23.40 -4.02
C ALA A 82 4.31 23.59 -2.51
N ASP A 83 3.26 24.19 -1.94
CA ASP A 83 3.10 24.40 -0.50
C ASP A 83 2.97 23.08 0.26
N VAL A 84 2.21 22.11 -0.26
CA VAL A 84 2.09 20.76 0.31
C VAL A 84 3.45 20.04 0.28
N THR A 85 4.19 20.19 -0.82
CA THR A 85 5.53 19.60 -0.96
C THR A 85 6.49 20.18 0.10
N SER A 86 6.51 21.50 0.28
CA SER A 86 7.33 22.14 1.30
C SER A 86 6.92 21.75 2.73
N GLN A 87 5.63 21.62 3.01
CA GLN A 87 5.16 21.15 4.32
C GLN A 87 5.59 19.71 4.60
N LEU A 88 5.61 18.84 3.59
CA LEU A 88 6.06 17.46 3.72
C LEU A 88 7.57 17.39 4.00
N GLU A 89 8.39 18.12 3.24
CA GLU A 89 9.85 18.19 3.44
C GLU A 89 10.21 18.73 4.83
N SER A 90 9.54 19.81 5.26
CA SER A 90 9.73 20.37 6.60
C SER A 90 9.26 19.41 7.70
N CYS A 91 8.15 18.69 7.49
CA CYS A 91 7.64 17.74 8.46
C CYS A 91 8.66 16.61 8.71
N ALA A 92 9.20 16.01 7.65
CA ALA A 92 10.08 14.83 7.75
C ALA A 92 11.38 15.07 8.53
N THR A 93 11.82 16.33 8.61
CA THR A 93 13.06 16.76 9.28
C THR A 93 12.80 17.45 10.63
N SER A 94 11.56 17.47 11.12
CA SER A 94 11.17 18.15 12.36
C SER A 94 10.60 17.21 13.42
N ASN A 95 10.39 17.73 14.63
CA ASN A 95 9.70 17.03 15.70
C ASN A 95 8.26 16.61 15.31
N GLU A 96 7.63 17.27 14.33
CA GLU A 96 6.33 16.81 13.80
C GLU A 96 6.47 15.41 13.17
N GLY A 97 7.50 15.21 12.34
CA GLY A 97 7.77 13.91 11.71
C GLY A 97 8.14 12.84 12.73
N ASP A 98 8.87 13.22 13.79
CA ASP A 98 9.18 12.31 14.89
C ASP A 98 7.92 11.89 15.66
N ALA A 99 7.06 12.85 16.04
CA ALA A 99 5.81 12.56 16.73
C ALA A 99 4.86 11.69 15.89
N LEU A 100 4.76 11.96 14.57
CA LEU A 100 3.97 11.14 13.65
C LEU A 100 4.53 9.72 13.54
N LEU A 101 5.84 9.55 13.44
CA LEU A 101 6.45 8.23 13.38
C LEU A 101 6.23 7.44 14.67
N ALA A 102 6.29 8.10 15.83
CA ALA A 102 5.96 7.50 17.11
C ALA A 102 4.48 7.06 17.18
N GLU A 103 3.54 7.87 16.67
CA GLU A 103 2.11 7.50 16.58
C GLU A 103 1.91 6.22 15.75
N PHE A 104 2.59 6.10 14.61
CA PHE A 104 2.57 4.85 13.81
C PHE A 104 3.26 3.68 14.52
N GLY A 105 4.26 3.97 15.36
CA GLY A 105 4.87 3.00 16.27
C GLY A 105 3.90 2.45 17.30
N ASP A 106 3.14 3.32 17.96
CA ASP A 106 2.09 2.94 18.89
C ASP A 106 1.00 2.09 18.21
N MET A 107 0.60 2.46 16.99
CA MET A 107 -0.32 1.65 16.18
C MET A 107 0.24 0.25 15.90
N THR A 108 1.52 0.15 15.54
CA THR A 108 2.18 -1.13 15.25
C THR A 108 2.26 -2.00 16.50
N MET A 109 2.68 -1.43 17.64
CA MET A 109 2.78 -2.14 18.92
C MET A 109 1.42 -2.60 19.44
N LYS A 110 0.37 -1.79 19.22
CA LYS A 110 -1.01 -2.16 19.56
C LYS A 110 -1.52 -3.32 18.71
N PHE A 111 -1.14 -3.39 17.43
CA PHE A 111 -1.48 -4.52 16.57
C PHE A 111 -0.71 -5.78 16.97
N GLN A 112 0.61 -5.70 17.09
CA GLN A 112 1.47 -6.82 17.49
C GLN A 112 2.84 -6.34 18.00
N ASN A 113 3.21 -6.71 19.23
CA ASN A 113 4.49 -6.37 19.82
C ASN A 113 5.20 -7.62 20.41
N PRO A 114 6.36 -8.05 19.88
CA PRO A 114 7.03 -7.52 18.69
C PRO A 114 6.34 -7.95 17.40
N LEU A 115 6.36 -7.09 16.37
CA LEU A 115 5.84 -7.41 15.04
C LEU A 115 6.62 -8.57 14.41
N LYS A 116 5.92 -9.64 14.02
CA LYS A 116 6.54 -10.89 13.55
C LYS A 116 7.10 -10.78 12.13
N SER A 117 6.39 -10.12 11.22
CA SER A 117 6.74 -10.03 9.80
C SER A 117 6.41 -8.65 9.22
N VAL A 118 7.06 -8.31 8.12
CA VAL A 118 6.69 -7.18 7.25
C VAL A 118 6.69 -7.65 5.79
N PRO A 119 5.77 -7.19 4.93
CA PRO A 119 4.58 -6.43 5.30
C PRO A 119 3.62 -7.27 6.16
N SER A 120 2.87 -6.61 7.05
CA SER A 120 1.71 -7.20 7.74
C SER A 120 0.46 -6.45 7.30
N VAL A 121 -0.61 -7.19 7.04
CA VAL A 121 -1.86 -6.67 6.51
C VAL A 121 -3.00 -7.27 7.31
N THR A 122 -3.91 -6.42 7.79
CA THR A 122 -5.13 -6.87 8.45
C THR A 122 -6.34 -6.19 7.85
N PHE A 123 -7.47 -6.89 7.86
CA PHE A 123 -8.78 -6.37 7.45
C PHE A 123 -9.69 -6.11 8.65
N THR A 124 -9.20 -6.35 9.87
CA THR A 124 -9.89 -6.06 11.13
C THR A 124 -8.98 -5.18 12.00
N ASN A 125 -9.56 -4.57 13.04
CA ASN A 125 -8.76 -3.83 14.03
C ASN A 125 -8.29 -4.73 15.18
N GLU A 126 -8.34 -6.05 15.01
CA GLU A 126 -8.00 -7.01 16.06
C GLU A 126 -6.48 -7.23 16.14
N PRO A 127 -5.90 -7.22 17.34
CA PRO A 127 -4.48 -7.54 17.52
C PRO A 127 -4.13 -8.93 17.01
N ASN A 128 -2.92 -9.08 16.47
CA ASN A 128 -2.36 -10.35 16.00
C ASN A 128 -3.16 -11.05 14.88
N LYS A 129 -4.02 -10.34 14.15
CA LYS A 129 -4.79 -10.86 13.00
C LYS A 129 -4.17 -10.48 11.67
N ASP A 130 -2.89 -10.83 11.48
CA ASP A 130 -2.22 -10.69 10.19
C ASP A 130 -2.81 -11.66 9.17
N ASN A 131 -3.04 -11.18 7.95
CA ASN A 131 -3.59 -11.96 6.84
C ASN A 131 -2.45 -12.29 5.87
N ALA A 132 -1.87 -13.47 6.03
CA ALA A 132 -0.74 -13.91 5.21
C ALA A 132 -1.05 -13.90 3.70
N GLU A 133 -2.28 -14.26 3.30
CA GLU A 133 -2.70 -14.27 1.88
C GLU A 133 -2.70 -12.87 1.27
N ALA A 134 -2.90 -11.83 2.07
CA ALA A 134 -2.88 -10.46 1.57
C ALA A 134 -1.50 -10.05 1.06
N THR A 135 -0.43 -10.71 1.51
CA THR A 135 0.94 -10.44 1.05
C THR A 135 1.23 -11.03 -0.33
N SER A 136 0.66 -12.20 -0.65
CA SER A 136 0.80 -12.87 -1.95
C SER A 136 -0.26 -12.43 -2.96
N ASN A 137 -1.49 -12.24 -2.50
CA ASN A 137 -2.64 -11.92 -3.33
C ASN A 137 -3.63 -11.03 -2.56
N PHE A 138 -3.24 -9.76 -2.40
CA PHE A 138 -4.05 -8.74 -1.75
C PHE A 138 -5.49 -8.68 -2.28
N ARG A 139 -5.68 -8.78 -3.60
CA ARG A 139 -7.01 -8.73 -4.22
C ARG A 139 -7.90 -9.88 -3.76
N MET A 140 -7.40 -11.12 -3.79
CA MET A 140 -8.16 -12.28 -3.35
C MET A 140 -8.49 -12.17 -1.86
N ALA A 141 -7.50 -11.83 -1.05
CA ALA A 141 -7.66 -11.64 0.38
C ALA A 141 -8.72 -10.57 0.69
N LEU A 142 -8.64 -9.38 0.08
CA LEU A 142 -9.63 -8.31 0.23
C LEU A 142 -11.03 -8.73 -0.23
N CYS A 143 -11.14 -9.35 -1.41
CA CYS A 143 -12.44 -9.77 -1.96
C CYS A 143 -13.13 -10.86 -1.12
N SER A 144 -12.38 -11.61 -0.30
CA SER A 144 -12.96 -12.54 0.68
C SER A 144 -13.65 -11.83 1.86
N GLN A 145 -13.29 -10.57 2.13
CA GLN A 145 -13.81 -9.79 3.26
C GLN A 145 -15.06 -8.98 2.92
N ILE A 146 -15.43 -8.89 1.63
CA ILE A 146 -16.55 -8.08 1.16
C ILE A 146 -17.82 -8.95 1.16
N MET A 147 -18.93 -8.43 1.68
CA MET A 147 -20.24 -9.08 1.56
C MET A 147 -20.87 -8.79 0.19
N ASP A 148 -21.78 -9.65 -0.26
CA ASP A 148 -22.46 -9.44 -1.53
C ASP A 148 -23.41 -8.22 -1.50
N PRO A 149 -23.56 -7.49 -2.63
CA PRO A 149 -22.93 -7.75 -3.92
C PRO A 149 -21.47 -7.26 -3.98
N LYS A 150 -20.57 -8.16 -4.35
CA LYS A 150 -19.15 -7.82 -4.51
C LYS A 150 -18.89 -7.02 -5.79
N PRO A 151 -17.89 -6.11 -5.79
CA PRO A 151 -17.41 -5.46 -7.00
C PRO A 151 -17.03 -6.48 -8.08
N ALA A 152 -17.23 -6.17 -9.37
CA ALA A 152 -16.95 -7.11 -10.47
C ALA A 152 -15.50 -7.64 -10.48
N ILE A 153 -14.54 -6.84 -9.99
CA ILE A 153 -13.15 -7.24 -9.84
C ILE A 153 -12.98 -8.40 -8.84
N CYS A 154 -13.92 -8.66 -7.95
CA CYS A 154 -13.90 -9.80 -7.04
C CYS A 154 -14.48 -11.10 -7.64
N ASN A 155 -15.16 -11.01 -8.78
CA ASN A 155 -15.80 -12.16 -9.42
C ASN A 155 -14.92 -12.81 -10.49
N LYS A 156 -13.77 -12.21 -10.82
CA LYS A 156 -12.79 -12.80 -11.74
C LYS A 156 -11.76 -13.60 -10.95
N ASN A 157 -12.09 -14.86 -10.63
CA ASN A 157 -11.10 -15.87 -10.31
C ASN A 157 -10.79 -16.68 -11.57
N SER A 158 -9.50 -16.74 -11.89
CA SER A 158 -8.78 -17.65 -12.78
C SER A 158 -9.52 -18.92 -13.22
N ALA A 159 -10.35 -18.79 -14.24
CA ALA A 159 -10.57 -19.82 -15.24
C ALA A 159 -10.86 -19.08 -16.55
N SER A 160 -9.84 -18.93 -17.39
CA SER A 160 -10.11 -18.88 -18.82
C SER A 160 -10.73 -20.22 -19.16
N SER A 161 -12.05 -20.32 -19.02
CA SER A 161 -12.82 -21.29 -19.76
C SER A 161 -12.54 -20.96 -21.22
N TYR A 162 -11.60 -21.67 -21.83
CA TYR A 162 -11.59 -21.79 -23.28
C TYR A 162 -12.97 -22.36 -23.61
N HIS A 163 -13.89 -21.48 -23.99
CA HIS A 163 -15.03 -21.90 -24.77
C HIS A 163 -14.41 -22.37 -26.09
N SER A 164 -14.07 -23.65 -26.13
CA SER A 164 -13.81 -24.32 -27.40
C SER A 164 -15.15 -24.28 -28.10
N SER A 165 -15.33 -23.28 -28.94
CA SER A 165 -16.45 -23.16 -29.86
C SER A 165 -16.31 -24.32 -30.84
N LEU A 166 -16.75 -25.51 -30.43
CA LEU A 166 -17.13 -26.57 -31.35
C LEU A 166 -18.35 -26.03 -32.10
N PHE A 167 -18.08 -25.33 -33.20
CA PHE A 167 -19.08 -25.11 -34.24
C PHE A 167 -19.49 -26.50 -34.76
N LEU A 168 -20.52 -27.07 -34.14
CA LEU A 168 -21.35 -28.09 -34.76
C LEU A 168 -22.08 -27.41 -35.90
N VAL A 169 -21.55 -27.51 -37.12
CA VAL A 169 -22.29 -27.17 -38.33
C VAL A 169 -23.33 -28.26 -38.53
N PRO A 170 -24.64 -27.99 -38.37
CA PRO A 170 -25.66 -28.95 -38.70
C PRO A 170 -25.86 -28.98 -40.22
N LEU A 171 -26.00 -30.21 -40.68
CA LEU A 171 -26.30 -30.69 -42.02
C LEU A 171 -27.23 -29.85 -42.90
N THR A 172 -26.94 -29.99 -44.20
CA THR A 172 -27.90 -30.14 -45.32
C THR A 172 -28.72 -28.93 -45.75
N TYR A 173 -28.43 -28.45 -46.97
CA TYR A 173 -29.46 -28.05 -47.90
C TYR A 173 -29.32 -28.86 -49.20
N PHE A 174 -30.37 -29.63 -49.46
CA PHE A 174 -30.60 -30.40 -50.67
C PHE A 174 -30.63 -29.47 -51.88
N PHE A 175 -29.86 -29.80 -52.91
CA PHE A 175 -30.15 -29.38 -54.27
C PHE A 175 -31.37 -30.17 -54.76
N THR A 176 -32.48 -29.49 -55.00
CA THR A 176 -33.43 -29.93 -56.03
C THR A 176 -33.82 -28.72 -56.88
N LEU A 177 -33.21 -28.63 -58.06
CA LEU A 177 -33.84 -27.99 -59.21
C LEU A 177 -34.78 -29.02 -59.83
N LYS A 178 -36.04 -28.63 -60.04
CA LYS A 178 -36.76 -28.89 -61.29
C LYS A 178 -37.99 -27.98 -61.38
N LEU A 179 -38.17 -27.50 -62.60
CA LEU A 179 -39.19 -26.60 -63.17
C LEU A 179 -40.62 -26.82 -62.62
#